data_AF-A0A2P8HUV7-F1
#
_entry.id   AF-A0A2P8HUV7-F1
#
_cell.length_a   1.000
_cell.length_b   1.000
_cell.length_c   1.000
_cell.angle_alpha   90.00
_cell.angle_beta   90.00
_cell.angle_gamma   90.00
#
_symmetry.space_group_name_H-M   'P 1'
#
loop_
_entity.id
_entity.type
_entity.pdbx_description
1 polymer ?
#
loop_
_entity_poly.entity_id
_entity_poly.type
_entity_poly.pdbx_seq_one_letter_code
_entity_poly.pdbx_strand_id
1 'polypeptide(L)'
;MHKSLLLLAFTFLACNNPEKNGAPKKINSPAAAHATTKAFKLVSGNTDSAVAVFEMAGISVSFSNAADSMQTIRISQHGKQLINYIRGMDTIAATIPVPQLITEGRDTVVGFNISHQHTSSNLFFKIKNNKATYTKTIDTIPATLK
;
A
#
# COMPACT_ATOMS: atom_id res chain seq x y z
N MET A 1 66.39 -4.45 8.02
CA MET A 1 66.60 -3.37 9.00
C MET A 1 65.45 -2.37 8.90
N HIS A 2 64.80 -2.13 10.04
CA HIS A 2 63.92 -1.03 10.49
C HIS A 2 62.83 -0.49 9.54
N LYS A 3 61.54 -0.76 9.82
CA LYS A 3 60.63 -0.06 10.76
C LYS A 3 60.38 1.40 10.34
N SER A 4 59.15 1.69 9.89
CA SER A 4 58.39 2.85 10.37
C SER A 4 56.90 2.72 10.03
N LEU A 5 56.17 2.34 11.07
CA LEU A 5 54.72 2.43 11.23
C LEU A 5 54.41 3.87 11.64
N LEU A 6 53.48 4.55 10.98
CA LEU A 6 52.94 5.83 11.50
C LEU A 6 51.42 5.81 11.42
N LEU A 7 50.87 5.33 12.55
CA LEU A 7 49.50 5.54 13.01
C LEU A 7 49.23 7.05 13.08
N LEU A 8 48.19 7.53 12.40
CA LEU A 8 47.61 8.84 12.72
C LEU A 8 46.21 8.62 13.29
N ALA A 9 46.19 8.60 14.63
CA ALA A 9 44.98 8.62 15.43
C ALA A 9 44.40 10.04 15.44
N PHE A 10 43.29 10.24 14.75
CA PHE A 10 42.46 11.44 14.95
C PHE A 10 41.44 11.16 16.05
N THR A 11 41.81 11.55 17.27
CA THR A 11 40.91 11.67 18.42
C THR A 11 39.97 12.86 18.21
N PHE A 12 38.73 12.60 17.81
CA PHE A 12 37.67 13.60 17.87
C PHE A 12 37.04 13.60 19.27
N LEU A 13 37.43 14.63 20.01
CA LEU A 13 36.69 15.39 21.02
C LEU A 13 35.48 14.72 21.67
N ALA A 14 35.67 14.41 22.95
CA ALA A 14 34.60 14.34 23.94
C ALA A 14 33.77 15.64 23.93
N CYS A 15 32.48 15.51 23.69
CA CYS A 15 31.49 16.54 23.99
C CYS A 15 30.67 16.05 25.19
N ASN A 16 31.01 16.57 26.37
CA ASN A 16 30.20 16.42 27.57
C ASN A 16 28.86 17.11 27.35
N ASN A 17 27.76 16.36 27.34
CA ASN A 17 26.44 16.95 27.50
C ASN A 17 26.00 16.81 28.96
N PRO A 18 25.68 17.91 29.66
CA PRO A 18 25.21 17.85 31.03
C PRO A 18 23.79 17.27 31.07
N GLU A 19 23.60 16.38 32.02
CA GLU A 19 22.31 15.88 32.48
C GLU A 19 21.43 17.06 32.91
N LYS A 20 20.26 17.23 32.29
CA LYS A 20 19.15 17.99 32.84
C LYS A 20 17.91 17.12 32.82
N ASN A 21 17.60 16.60 34.01
CA ASN A 21 16.27 16.16 34.40
C ASN A 21 15.26 17.26 34.08
N GLY A 22 14.57 17.10 32.95
CA GLY A 22 13.37 17.83 32.58
C GLY A 22 12.29 16.79 32.34
N ALA A 23 11.18 16.91 33.08
CA ALA A 23 10.00 16.07 32.97
C ALA A 23 9.63 15.77 31.50
N PRO A 24 9.05 14.60 31.18
CA PRO A 24 8.63 14.27 29.83
C PRO A 24 7.60 15.31 29.38
N LYS A 25 8.07 16.29 28.60
CA LYS A 25 7.23 17.17 27.81
C LYS A 25 6.47 16.21 26.91
N LYS A 26 5.16 16.07 27.12
CA LYS A 26 4.25 15.41 26.19
C LYS A 26 4.53 16.05 24.83
N ILE A 27 5.34 15.38 24.02
CA ILE A 27 5.34 15.60 22.58
C ILE A 27 3.93 15.16 22.22
N ASN A 28 3.07 16.13 21.96
CA ASN A 28 1.87 15.87 21.19
C ASN A 28 2.39 15.34 19.86
N SER A 29 2.55 14.01 19.78
CA SER A 29 2.62 13.32 18.50
C SER A 29 1.46 13.90 17.70
N PRO A 30 1.69 14.47 16.50
CA PRO A 30 0.59 14.91 15.66
C PRO A 30 -0.37 13.72 15.59
N ALA A 31 -1.61 13.96 16.01
CA ALA A 31 -2.66 12.95 16.01
C ALA A 31 -2.55 12.19 14.69
N ALA A 32 -2.32 10.88 14.77
CA ALA A 32 -2.17 10.04 13.60
C ALA A 32 -3.32 10.37 12.66
N ALA A 33 -3.01 10.93 11.49
CA ALA A 33 -4.02 11.34 10.54
C ALA A 33 -4.84 10.09 10.21
N HIS A 34 -6.09 10.03 10.66
CA HIS A 34 -6.93 8.86 10.46
C HIS A 34 -7.07 8.61 8.95
N ALA A 35 -6.62 7.44 8.50
CA ALA A 35 -6.82 7.01 7.12
C ALA A 35 -8.33 7.01 6.82
N THR A 36 -8.73 7.67 5.73
CA THR A 36 -10.13 7.65 5.29
C THR A 36 -10.29 6.64 4.16
N THR A 37 -11.33 5.82 4.28
CA THR A 37 -11.63 4.74 3.34
C THR A 37 -12.96 5.01 2.64
N LYS A 38 -13.00 4.86 1.32
CA LYS A 38 -14.23 4.99 0.52
C LYS A 38 -14.32 3.86 -0.51
N ALA A 39 -15.47 3.19 -0.59
CA ALA A 39 -15.69 2.11 -1.55
C ALA A 39 -15.92 2.67 -2.97
N PHE A 40 -15.29 2.08 -3.98
CA PHE A 40 -15.50 2.48 -5.36
C PHE A 40 -16.93 2.17 -5.83
N LYS A 41 -17.45 2.96 -6.77
CA LYS A 41 -18.75 2.71 -7.40
C LYS A 41 -18.57 1.74 -8.56
N LEU A 42 -19.39 0.69 -8.64
CA LEU A 42 -19.47 -0.15 -9.83
C LEU A 42 -20.05 0.65 -11.01
N VAL A 43 -19.35 0.67 -12.14
CA VAL A 43 -19.77 1.39 -13.36
C VAL A 43 -20.03 0.48 -14.56
N SER A 44 -19.48 -0.74 -14.55
CA SER A 44 -19.73 -1.74 -15.59
C SER A 44 -19.44 -3.16 -15.07
N GLY A 45 -20.11 -4.16 -15.66
CA GLY A 45 -19.99 -5.57 -15.27
C GLY A 45 -20.73 -5.92 -13.98
N ASN A 46 -20.29 -6.99 -13.31
CA ASN A 46 -20.85 -7.47 -12.04
C ASN A 46 -19.76 -8.14 -11.19
N THR A 47 -19.83 -8.01 -9.86
CA THR A 47 -18.96 -8.71 -8.92
C THR A 47 -19.04 -10.24 -9.03
N ASP A 48 -20.19 -10.77 -9.47
CA ASP A 48 -20.39 -12.21 -9.66
C ASP A 48 -20.07 -12.69 -11.09
N SER A 49 -19.44 -11.84 -11.91
CA SER A 49 -19.08 -12.14 -13.29
C SER A 49 -17.57 -12.18 -13.50
N ALA A 50 -17.13 -12.51 -14.72
CA ALA A 50 -15.72 -12.52 -15.06
C ALA A 50 -15.10 -11.12 -15.16
N VAL A 51 -15.90 -10.06 -15.31
CA VAL A 51 -15.39 -8.70 -15.53
C VAL A 51 -16.19 -7.69 -14.72
N ALA A 52 -15.50 -6.76 -14.06
CA ALA A 52 -16.13 -5.61 -13.42
C ALA A 52 -15.21 -4.39 -13.49
N VAL A 53 -15.82 -3.21 -13.61
CA VAL A 53 -15.12 -1.92 -13.61
C VAL A 53 -15.72 -1.04 -12.53
N PHE A 54 -14.84 -0.46 -11.71
CA PHE A 54 -15.19 0.39 -10.59
C PHE A 54 -14.51 1.75 -10.74
N GLU A 55 -15.19 2.82 -10.35
CA GLU A 55 -14.64 4.18 -10.43
C GLU A 55 -14.83 4.98 -9.14
N MET A 56 -13.83 5.79 -8.83
CA MET A 56 -13.85 6.78 -7.76
C MET A 56 -12.80 7.86 -8.01
N ALA A 57 -13.20 9.14 -7.85
CA ALA A 57 -12.28 10.29 -7.91
C ALA A 57 -11.36 10.30 -9.16
N GLY A 58 -11.89 9.89 -10.32
CA GLY A 58 -11.14 9.80 -11.57
C GLY A 58 -10.19 8.60 -11.66
N ILE A 59 -10.13 7.74 -10.65
CA ILE A 59 -9.44 6.46 -10.67
C ILE A 59 -10.43 5.38 -11.11
N SER A 60 -10.03 4.55 -12.07
CA SER A 60 -10.79 3.38 -12.53
C SER A 60 -9.99 2.11 -12.26
N VAL A 61 -10.66 1.13 -11.67
CA VAL A 61 -10.12 -0.20 -11.35
C VAL A 61 -10.96 -1.23 -12.09
N SER A 62 -10.33 -1.99 -12.98
CA SER A 62 -11.00 -3.06 -13.72
C SER A 62 -10.40 -4.42 -13.36
N PHE A 63 -11.28 -5.39 -13.15
CA PHE A 63 -10.94 -6.80 -12.97
C PHE A 63 -11.39 -7.58 -14.19
N SER A 64 -10.56 -8.54 -14.61
CA SER A 64 -10.88 -9.52 -15.63
C SER A 64 -10.34 -10.88 -15.19
N ASN A 65 -11.24 -11.80 -14.90
CA ASN A 65 -10.97 -13.20 -14.58
C ASN A 65 -10.97 -13.99 -15.89
N ALA A 66 -9.90 -14.73 -16.14
CA ALA A 66 -9.76 -15.63 -17.28
C ALA A 66 -10.05 -17.08 -16.86
N ALA A 67 -10.37 -17.92 -17.85
CA ALA A 67 -10.74 -19.32 -17.63
C ALA A 67 -9.58 -20.21 -17.14
N ASP A 68 -8.33 -19.75 -17.31
CA ASP A 68 -7.09 -20.38 -16.86
C ASP A 68 -6.72 -20.04 -15.41
N SER A 69 -7.71 -19.61 -14.61
CA SER A 69 -7.52 -19.16 -13.23
C SER A 69 -6.59 -17.95 -13.08
N MET A 70 -6.41 -17.14 -14.13
CA MET A 70 -5.66 -15.89 -14.05
C MET A 70 -6.60 -14.69 -13.86
N GLN A 71 -6.17 -13.73 -13.05
CA GLN A 71 -6.87 -12.45 -12.88
C GLN A 71 -5.97 -11.31 -13.30
N THR A 72 -6.52 -10.44 -14.13
CA THR A 72 -5.93 -9.16 -14.51
C THR A 72 -6.61 -8.04 -13.75
N ILE A 73 -5.81 -7.20 -13.10
CA ILE A 73 -6.23 -6.03 -12.34
C ILE A 73 -5.54 -4.82 -12.96
N ARG A 74 -6.33 -3.94 -13.57
CA ARG A 74 -5.84 -2.71 -14.17
C ARG A 74 -6.32 -1.52 -13.37
N ILE A 75 -5.39 -0.62 -13.05
CA ILE A 75 -5.70 0.66 -12.41
C ILE A 75 -5.32 1.76 -13.39
N SER A 76 -6.24 2.69 -13.60
CA SER A 76 -6.03 3.88 -14.39
C SER A 76 -6.50 5.13 -13.65
N GLN A 77 -5.96 6.28 -14.02
CA GLN A 77 -6.36 7.57 -13.47
C GLN A 77 -6.52 8.56 -14.62
N HIS A 78 -7.71 9.17 -14.72
CA HIS A 78 -8.10 10.06 -15.80
C HIS A 78 -7.82 9.46 -17.19
N GLY A 79 -8.16 8.17 -17.37
CA GLY A 79 -7.94 7.43 -18.62
C GLY A 79 -6.52 6.92 -18.85
N LYS A 80 -5.52 7.39 -18.09
CA LYS A 80 -4.14 6.91 -18.20
C LYS A 80 -3.93 5.66 -17.34
N GLN A 81 -3.46 4.57 -17.95
CA GLN A 81 -3.09 3.37 -17.20
C GLN A 81 -1.92 3.63 -16.25
N LEU A 82 -2.09 3.26 -14.99
CA LEU A 82 -1.08 3.36 -13.94
C LEU A 82 -0.35 2.04 -13.69
N ILE A 83 -1.08 0.93 -13.76
CA ILE A 83 -0.54 -0.44 -13.65
C ILE A 83 -1.47 -1.43 -14.35
N ASN A 84 -0.89 -2.53 -14.82
CA ASN A 84 -1.57 -3.77 -15.16
C ASN A 84 -0.94 -4.90 -14.34
N TYR A 85 -1.67 -5.44 -13.37
CA TYR A 85 -1.20 -6.46 -12.45
C TYR A 85 -1.91 -7.78 -12.72
N ILE A 86 -1.14 -8.85 -12.91
CA ILE A 86 -1.65 -10.17 -13.23
C ILE A 86 -1.28 -11.12 -12.09
N ARG A 87 -2.24 -11.94 -11.66
CA ARG A 87 -2.05 -12.95 -10.61
C ARG A 87 -2.77 -14.24 -10.92
N GLY A 88 -2.32 -15.32 -10.31
CA GLY A 88 -3.11 -16.56 -10.21
C GLY A 88 -4.22 -16.42 -9.17
N MET A 89 -5.33 -17.11 -9.44
CA MET A 89 -6.43 -17.39 -8.55
C MET A 89 -6.51 -18.89 -8.32
N ASP A 90 -6.98 -19.29 -7.14
CA ASP A 90 -7.14 -20.72 -6.83
C ASP A 90 -8.42 -21.30 -7.45
N THR A 91 -9.39 -20.44 -7.81
CA THR A 91 -10.68 -20.84 -8.38
C THR A 91 -11.09 -19.93 -9.54
N ILE A 92 -11.80 -20.50 -10.53
CA ILE A 92 -12.30 -19.77 -11.71
C ILE A 92 -13.53 -18.91 -11.35
N ALA A 93 -14.29 -19.32 -10.32
CA ALA A 93 -15.51 -18.66 -9.85
C ALA A 93 -15.27 -17.68 -8.68
N ALA A 94 -14.12 -17.00 -8.65
CA ALA A 94 -13.85 -16.03 -7.60
C ALA A 94 -14.67 -14.74 -7.80
N THR A 95 -15.53 -14.42 -6.83
CA THR A 95 -16.23 -13.13 -6.76
C THR A 95 -15.22 -12.00 -6.85
N ILE A 96 -15.45 -11.06 -7.76
CA ILE A 96 -14.60 -9.87 -7.91
C ILE A 96 -14.79 -8.98 -6.68
N PRO A 97 -13.70 -8.63 -5.97
CA PRO A 97 -13.80 -7.81 -4.78
C PRO A 97 -14.09 -6.35 -5.12
N VAL A 98 -14.79 -5.65 -4.21
CA VAL A 98 -15.04 -4.22 -4.35
C VAL A 98 -13.80 -3.42 -3.89
N PRO A 99 -13.20 -2.59 -4.77
CA PRO A 99 -12.07 -1.75 -4.38
C PRO A 99 -12.44 -0.66 -3.39
N GLN A 100 -11.45 -0.27 -2.60
CA GLN A 100 -11.51 0.83 -1.66
C GLN A 100 -10.39 1.82 -1.94
N LEU A 101 -10.72 3.11 -1.91
CA LEU A 101 -9.77 4.20 -1.92
C LEU A 101 -9.42 4.52 -0.48
N ILE A 102 -8.14 4.40 -0.14
CA ILE A 102 -7.59 4.71 1.17
C ILE A 102 -6.70 5.93 0.99
N THR A 103 -7.01 7.01 1.70
CA THR A 103 -6.18 8.21 1.73
C THR A 103 -5.62 8.43 3.12
N GLU A 104 -4.30 8.48 3.21
CA GLU A 104 -3.54 8.72 4.44
C GLU A 104 -2.54 9.86 4.19
N GLY A 105 -2.85 11.05 4.71
CA GLY A 105 -2.08 12.26 4.44
C GLY A 105 -2.05 12.61 2.94
N ARG A 106 -0.89 12.46 2.29
CA ARG A 106 -0.70 12.71 0.85
C ARG A 106 -0.69 11.45 0.00
N ASP A 107 -0.70 10.29 0.64
CA ASP A 107 -0.66 9.02 -0.06
C ASP A 107 -2.07 8.58 -0.45
N THR A 108 -2.20 8.11 -1.69
CA THR A 108 -3.43 7.50 -2.22
C THR A 108 -3.16 6.03 -2.47
N VAL A 109 -3.99 5.16 -1.91
CA VAL A 109 -3.86 3.71 -2.02
C VAL A 109 -5.19 3.13 -2.51
N VAL A 110 -5.13 2.22 -3.47
CA VAL A 110 -6.25 1.37 -3.86
C VAL A 110 -6.07 0.02 -3.18
N GLY A 111 -7.03 -0.38 -2.35
CA GLY A 111 -7.01 -1.63 -1.61
C GLY A 111 -8.23 -2.50 -1.90
N PHE A 112 -8.09 -3.81 -1.79
CA PHE A 112 -9.23 -4.74 -1.77
C PHE A 112 -8.86 -6.07 -1.13
N ASN A 113 -9.87 -6.70 -0.54
CA ASN A 113 -9.75 -7.99 0.13
C ASN A 113 -10.14 -9.09 -0.85
N ILE A 114 -9.25 -10.05 -1.04
CA ILE A 114 -9.56 -11.29 -1.76
C ILE A 114 -9.80 -12.37 -0.73
N SER A 115 -11.01 -12.89 -0.73
CA SER A 115 -11.39 -14.05 0.06
C SER A 115 -11.29 -15.29 -0.82
N HIS A 116 -10.39 -16.20 -0.44
CA HIS A 116 -10.36 -17.58 -0.91
C HIS A 116 -10.91 -18.46 0.21
N GLN A 117 -11.49 -19.62 -0.13
CA GLN A 117 -12.25 -20.52 0.76
C GLN A 117 -11.64 -20.73 2.16
N HIS A 118 -10.32 -20.62 2.32
CA HIS A 118 -9.62 -20.73 3.61
C HIS A 118 -8.58 -19.65 3.89
N THR A 119 -8.38 -18.66 2.99
CA THR A 119 -7.40 -17.59 3.18
C THR A 119 -7.94 -16.26 2.70
N SER A 120 -7.85 -15.22 3.53
CA SER A 120 -8.07 -13.84 3.11
C SER A 120 -6.72 -13.18 2.88
N SER A 121 -6.58 -12.51 1.74
CA SER A 121 -5.39 -11.73 1.40
C SER A 121 -5.80 -10.36 0.92
N ASN A 122 -5.07 -9.33 1.35
CA ASN A 122 -5.35 -7.96 0.96
C ASN A 122 -4.32 -7.55 -0.10
N LEU A 123 -4.79 -6.96 -1.20
CA LEU A 123 -3.91 -6.34 -2.19
C LEU A 123 -4.03 -4.82 -2.09
N PHE A 124 -2.87 -4.15 -2.06
CA PHE A 124 -2.77 -2.71 -2.01
C PHE A 124 -1.88 -2.19 -3.14
N PHE A 125 -2.31 -1.09 -3.75
CA PHE A 125 -1.58 -0.40 -4.80
C PHE A 125 -1.43 1.07 -4.41
N LYS A 126 -0.21 1.47 -4.07
CA LYS A 126 0.12 2.86 -3.79
C LYS A 126 0.23 3.64 -5.10
N ILE A 127 -0.51 4.74 -5.22
CA ILE A 127 -0.47 5.66 -6.35
C ILE A 127 0.40 6.86 -5.97
N LYS A 128 1.48 7.07 -6.72
CA LYS A 128 2.39 8.21 -6.56
C LYS A 128 2.99 8.57 -7.91
N ASN A 129 3.09 9.87 -8.22
CA ASN A 129 3.71 10.38 -9.44
C ASN A 129 3.15 9.72 -10.72
N ASN A 130 1.82 9.59 -10.84
CA ASN A 130 1.16 8.92 -11.97
C ASN A 130 1.62 7.48 -12.24
N LYS A 131 2.01 6.76 -11.18
CA LYS A 131 2.33 5.33 -11.22
C LYS A 131 1.67 4.62 -10.04
N ALA A 132 1.14 3.43 -10.28
CA ALA A 132 0.67 2.54 -9.23
C ALA A 132 1.71 1.45 -8.98
N THR A 133 2.00 1.17 -7.72
CA THR A 133 2.96 0.14 -7.31
C THR A 133 2.29 -0.80 -6.33
N TYR A 134 2.36 -2.11 -6.59
CA TYR A 134 1.90 -3.12 -5.64
C TYR A 134 2.73 -3.05 -4.36
N THR A 135 2.04 -3.00 -3.22
CA THR A 135 2.67 -3.04 -1.90
C THR A 135 2.11 -4.22 -1.13
N LYS A 136 2.96 -5.21 -0.86
CA LYS A 136 2.66 -6.29 0.08
C LYS A 136 2.85 -5.72 1.49
N THR A 137 1.83 -5.04 2.02
CA THR A 137 1.94 -4.48 3.37
C THR A 137 1.86 -5.61 4.39
N ILE A 138 3.03 -6.16 4.76
CA ILE A 138 3.27 -6.56 6.15
C ILE A 138 3.67 -5.25 6.80
N ASP A 139 2.71 -4.55 7.40
CA ASP A 139 2.86 -3.60 8.50
C ASP A 139 1.59 -2.74 8.58
N THR A 140 0.80 -3.05 9.61
CA THR A 140 -0.21 -2.20 10.25
C THR A 140 -1.16 -1.44 9.34
N ILE A 141 -2.15 -2.16 8.80
CA ILE A 141 -3.45 -1.55 8.52
C ILE A 141 -4.02 -1.12 9.89
N PRO A 142 -4.51 0.12 10.08
CA PRO A 142 -5.20 0.50 11.32
C PRO A 142 -6.34 -0.50 11.58
N ALA A 143 -6.50 -0.90 12.83
CA ALA A 143 -7.34 -2.01 13.30
C ALA A 143 -8.86 -1.91 12.99
N THR A 144 -9.28 -1.00 12.11
CA THR A 144 -10.65 -0.74 11.69
C THR A 144 -11.06 -1.43 10.38
N LEU A 145 -10.22 -2.34 9.83
CA LEU A 145 -10.58 -3.23 8.71
C LEU A 145 -10.81 -4.68 9.15
N LYS A 146 -11.42 -4.88 10.33
CA LYS A 146 -11.95 -6.18 10.76
C LYS A 146 -13.46 -6.21 10.64
#